data_AF-A0A7W0JCF5-F1
#
_entry.id   AF-A0A7W0JCF5-F1
#
_cell.length_a   1.000
_cell.length_b   1.000
_cell.length_c   1.000
_cell.angle_alpha   90.00
_cell.angle_beta   90.00
_cell.angle_gamma   90.00
#
_symmetry.space_group_name_H-M   'P 1'
#
loop_
_entity.id
_entity.type
_entity.pdbx_description
1 polymer ?
#
loop_
_entity_poly.entity_id
_entity_poly.type
_entity_poly.pdbx_seq_one_letter_code
_entity_poly.pdbx_strand_id
1 'polypeptide(L)' 'MLTVAKLTLGQEAYYEQQVAAGVDDYYAGRGESPGLWAGRGAEGLGLAGVVEDGGLGTLLRGADPASGSRLR' A
#
# COMPACT_ATOMS: atom_id res chain seq x y z
N MET A 1 13.34 10.66 -15.89
CA MET A 1 12.21 11.59 -15.69
C MET A 1 11.40 11.11 -14.48
N LEU A 2 10.85 12.02 -13.69
CA LEU A 2 9.98 11.71 -12.55
C LEU A 2 8.62 12.39 -12.77
N THR A 3 7.54 11.64 -12.66
CA THR A 3 6.17 12.17 -12.69
C THR A 3 5.57 12.14 -11.30
N VAL A 4 4.70 13.11 -10.99
CA VAL A 4 4.05 13.24 -9.69
C VAL A 4 2.56 13.43 -9.92
N ALA A 5 1.75 12.62 -9.26
CA ALA A 5 0.29 12.70 -9.28
C ALA A 5 -0.26 12.57 -7.86
N LYS A 6 -1.42 13.19 -7.61
CA LYS A 6 -2.10 13.11 -6.32
C LYS A 6 -2.96 11.86 -6.26
N LEU A 7 -2.77 11.05 -5.22
CA LEU A 7 -3.66 9.94 -4.89
C LEU A 7 -4.80 10.45 -3.99
N THR A 8 -6.04 10.07 -4.32
CA THR A 8 -7.22 10.34 -3.49
C THR A 8 -7.80 9.04 -2.93
N LEU A 9 -8.45 9.11 -1.77
CA LEU A 9 -9.20 7.98 -1.19
C LEU A 9 -10.20 7.40 -2.21
N GLY A 10 -10.31 6.09 -2.24
CA GLY A 10 -11.07 5.31 -3.23
C GLY A 10 -10.25 4.84 -4.44
N GLN A 11 -9.01 5.31 -4.61
CA GLN A 11 -8.10 4.88 -5.69
C GLN A 11 -6.97 3.96 -5.21
N GLU A 12 -6.82 3.78 -3.89
CA GLU A 12 -5.78 2.95 -3.30
C GLU A 12 -5.93 1.47 -3.62
N ALA A 13 -7.17 1.03 -3.84
CA ALA A 13 -7.48 -0.36 -4.15
C ALA A 13 -6.73 -0.84 -5.40
N TYR A 14 -6.50 0.04 -6.37
CA TYR A 14 -5.68 -0.30 -7.54
C TYR A 14 -4.23 -0.66 -7.16
N TYR A 15 -3.65 0.05 -6.19
CA TYR A 15 -2.27 -0.12 -5.73
C TYR A 15 -2.12 -1.21 -4.65
N GLU A 16 -3.23 -1.66 -4.07
CA GLU A 16 -3.27 -2.63 -2.97
C GLU A 16 -3.78 -4.01 -3.45
N GLN A 17 -4.77 -4.04 -4.35
CA GLN A 17 -5.35 -5.28 -4.90
C GLN A 17 -4.39 -6.03 -5.82
N GLN A 18 -3.33 -5.39 -6.33
CA GLN A 18 -2.29 -6.08 -7.10
C GLN A 18 -1.44 -7.04 -6.25
N VAL A 19 -1.57 -7.00 -4.91
CA VAL A 19 -0.90 -7.90 -3.97
C VAL A 19 -1.84 -8.96 -3.38
N ALA A 20 -3.12 -8.60 -3.17
CA ALA A 20 -4.11 -9.37 -2.40
C ALA A 20 -4.83 -10.48 -3.19
N ALA A 21 -5.03 -10.27 -4.48
CA ALA A 21 -5.61 -11.28 -5.35
C ALA A 21 -4.67 -11.38 -6.53
N GLY A 22 -4.06 -12.55 -6.73
CA GLY A 22 -3.26 -12.81 -7.91
C GLY A 22 -4.04 -12.33 -9.13
N VAL A 23 -3.63 -11.20 -9.70
CA VAL A 23 -3.97 -10.91 -11.08
C VAL A 23 -3.13 -11.93 -11.81
N ASP A 24 -3.68 -13.05 -12.25
CA ASP A 24 -2.91 -14.05 -12.99
C ASP A 24 -2.27 -13.45 -14.27
N ASP A 25 -2.50 -12.19 -14.59
CA ASP A 25 -3.07 -11.88 -15.88
C ASP A 25 -2.77 -10.48 -16.36
N TYR A 26 -1.87 -9.71 -15.69
CA TYR A 26 -1.83 -8.29 -16.05
C TYR A 26 -1.60 -8.12 -17.55
N TYR A 27 -0.78 -8.99 -18.17
CA TYR A 27 -1.03 -9.47 -19.55
C TYR A 27 -0.51 -10.91 -19.87
N ALA A 28 0.16 -11.66 -18.96
CA ALA A 28 0.77 -12.98 -19.29
C ALA A 28 1.27 -13.90 -18.11
N GLY A 29 0.66 -13.99 -16.92
CA GLY A 29 1.07 -15.04 -15.96
C GLY A 29 2.08 -14.65 -14.86
N ARG A 30 2.36 -13.36 -14.63
CA ARG A 30 3.20 -12.92 -13.50
C ARG A 30 2.77 -11.51 -13.07
N GLY A 31 1.95 -11.43 -12.02
CA GLY A 31 1.43 -10.18 -11.45
C GLY A 31 2.52 -9.18 -11.03
N GLU A 32 2.09 -7.99 -10.62
CA GLU A 32 3.00 -6.99 -10.08
C GLU A 32 3.64 -7.45 -8.77
N SER A 33 4.85 -6.94 -8.49
CA SER A 33 5.53 -7.27 -7.23
C SER A 33 4.85 -6.56 -6.05
N PRO A 34 4.84 -7.16 -4.86
CA PRO A 34 4.22 -6.57 -3.69
C PRO A 34 4.82 -5.20 -3.35
N GLY A 35 3.96 -4.29 -2.88
CA GLY A 35 4.39 -3.01 -2.31
C GLY A 35 5.26 -3.21 -1.07
N LEU A 36 6.22 -2.31 -0.85
CA LEU A 36 7.10 -2.32 0.33
C LEU A 36 6.97 -1.02 1.12
N TRP A 37 6.94 -1.13 2.44
CA TRP A 37 7.05 0.02 3.33
C TRP A 37 8.44 0.63 3.25
N ALA A 38 8.51 1.97 3.15
CA ALA A 38 9.76 2.70 3.09
C ALA A 38 9.66 4.09 3.72
N GLY A 39 10.79 4.58 4.23
CA GLY A 39 10.93 5.92 4.79
C GLY A 39 10.71 6.00 6.31
N ARG A 40 11.20 7.10 6.90
CA ARG A 40 11.22 7.30 8.36
C ARG A 40 9.85 7.29 9.03
N GLY A 41 8.79 7.67 8.31
CA GLY A 41 7.43 7.60 8.81
C GLY A 41 6.96 6.16 9.03
N ALA A 42 7.30 5.25 8.11
CA ALA A 42 7.02 3.83 8.24
C ALA A 42 7.82 3.23 9.41
N GLU A 43 9.12 3.56 9.51
CA GLU A 43 9.96 3.15 10.65
C GLU A 43 9.40 3.61 12.00
N GLY A 44 8.94 4.87 12.09
CA GLY A 44 8.34 5.41 13.31
C GLY A 44 7.02 4.74 13.71
N LEU A 45 6.31 4.14 12.76
CA LEU A 45 5.10 3.35 12.99
C LEU A 45 5.39 1.84 13.13
N GLY A 46 6.65 1.41 13.01
CA GLY A 46 7.02 0.00 13.02
C GLY A 46 6.57 -0.78 11.77
N LEU A 47 6.24 -0.07 10.68
CA LEU A 47 5.86 -0.67 9.39
C LEU A 47 7.11 -1.01 8.58
N ALA A 48 7.30 -2.29 8.27
CA ALA A 48 8.46 -2.78 7.53
C ALA A 48 8.08 -3.94 6.61
N GLY A 49 8.84 -4.12 5.52
CA GLY A 49 8.64 -5.22 4.59
C GLY A 49 7.42 -5.02 3.69
N VAL A 50 6.75 -6.12 3.35
CA VAL A 50 5.62 -6.14 2.42
C VAL A 50 4.42 -5.42 3.02
N VAL A 51 3.76 -4.60 2.21
CA VAL A 51 2.47 -4.00 2.53
C VAL A 51 1.42 -5.11 2.48
N GLU A 52 0.83 -5.42 3.63
CA GLU A 52 -0.27 -6.38 3.74
C GLU A 52 -1.58 -5.80 3.21
N ASP A 53 -2.51 -6.69 2.86
CA ASP A 53 -3.82 -6.34 2.31
C ASP A 53 -4.58 -5.36 3.22
N GLY A 54 -5.00 -4.23 2.67
CA GLY A 54 -5.71 -3.18 3.39
C GLY A 54 -4.81 -2.26 4.23
N GLY A 55 -3.50 -2.54 4.32
CA GLY A 55 -2.53 -1.73 5.07
C GLY A 55 -2.34 -0.33 4.49
N LEU A 56 -2.20 -0.19 3.17
CA LEU A 56 -2.11 1.12 2.51
C LEU A 56 -3.41 1.90 2.67
N GLY A 57 -4.56 1.25 2.47
CA GLY A 57 -5.85 1.90 2.64
C GLY A 57 -6.10 2.36 4.08
N THR A 58 -5.67 1.58 5.07
CA THR A 58 -5.77 1.95 6.49
C THR A 58 -4.94 3.18 6.80
N LEU A 59 -3.70 3.23 6.29
CA LEU A 59 -2.82 4.39 6.42
C LEU A 59 -3.44 5.65 5.81
N LEU A 60 -3.97 5.54 4.59
CA LEU A 60 -4.58 6.66 3.87
C LEU A 60 -5.84 7.20 4.57
N ARG A 61 -6.56 6.36 5.32
CA ARG A 61 -7.69 6.78 6.18
C ARG A 61 -7.25 7.43 7.50
N GLY A 62 -5.95 7.56 7.73
CA GLY A 62 -5.36 8.16 8.92
C GLY A 62 -5.36 7.22 10.13
N ALA A 63 -5.25 5.92 9.91
CA ALA A 63 -5.07 4.93 10.97
C ALA A 63 -3.74 4.19 10.78
N ASP A 64 -3.08 3.85 11.87
CA ASP A 64 -1.88 3.02 11.86
C ASP A 64 -2.25 1.59 11.45
N PRO A 65 -1.70 1.03 10.37
CA PRO A 65 -1.95 -0.35 9.95
C PRO A 65 -1.53 -1.40 10.99
N ALA A 66 -0.50 -1.13 11.79
CA ALA A 66 0.01 -2.09 12.77
C ALA A 66 -0.84 -2.11 14.06
N SER A 67 -1.32 -0.94 14.51
CA SER A 67 -2.00 -0.80 15.80
C SER A 67 -3.50 -0.44 15.71
N GLY A 68 -3.97 0.02 14.56
CA GLY A 68 -5.32 0.59 14.38
C GLY A 68 -5.49 1.99 14.99
N SER A 69 -4.45 2.56 15.60
CA SER A 69 -4.51 3.86 16.28
C SER A 69 -4.72 4.99 15.29
N ARG A 70 -5.45 6.04 15.68
CA ARG A 70 -5.62 7.23 14.83
C ARG A 70 -4.30 8.00 14.72
N LEU A 71 -3.85 8.22 13.50
CA LEU A 71 -2.71 9.09 13.19
C LEU A 71 -3.15 10.55 13.27
N ARG A 72 -2.33 11.38 13.91
CA ARG A 72 -2.57 12.82 14.14
C ARG A 72 -1.53 13.67 13.45
#